data_AF-A0A8C8AMM8-F1
#
_entry.id   AF-A0A8C8AMM8-F1
#
_cell.length_a   1.000
_cell.length_b   1.000
_cell.length_c   1.000
_cell.angle_alpha   90.00
_cell.angle_beta   90.00
_cell.angle_gamma   90.00
#
_symmetry.space_group_name_H-M   'P 1'
#
loop_
_entity.id
_entity.type
_entity.pdbx_description
1 polymer ?
#
loop_
_entity_poly.entity_id
_entity_poly.type
_entity_poly.pdbx_seq_one_letter_code
_entity_poly.pdbx_strand_id
1 'polypeptide(L)'
;EDSVLQFPAEMTVQVGQSTTLNCNFSTSYANPCIFWYQQHQTQSPQMLLQVDEWTAQVNSGRLSSALSVESSQVLLRVQDAEVQET
;
A
#
# COMPACT_ATOMS: atom_id res chain seq x y z
N GLU A 1 10.97 18.11 1.33
CA GLU A 1 10.36 17.70 0.04
C GLU A 1 9.60 16.41 0.30
N ASP A 2 8.40 16.29 -0.23
CA ASP A 2 7.57 15.11 0.00
C ASP A 2 8.07 13.95 -0.87
N SER A 3 8.21 12.76 -0.30
CA SER A 3 8.70 11.58 -1.03
C SER A 3 8.16 10.27 -0.45
N VAL A 4 8.20 9.22 -1.27
CA VAL A 4 7.85 7.84 -0.87
C VAL A 4 8.90 6.87 -1.40
N LEU A 5 9.16 5.80 -0.63
CA LEU A 5 10.08 4.73 -1.00
C LEU A 5 9.45 3.38 -0.65
N GLN A 6 9.14 2.59 -1.68
CA GLN A 6 8.60 1.24 -1.54
C GLN A 6 9.71 0.19 -1.56
N PHE A 7 9.57 -0.87 -0.75
CA PHE A 7 10.52 -1.97 -0.73
C PHE A 7 9.87 -3.32 -0.33
N PRO A 8 10.32 -4.44 -0.92
CA PRO A 8 11.25 -4.51 -2.06
C PRO A 8 10.60 -3.97 -3.35
N ALA A 9 11.41 -3.62 -4.36
CA ALA A 9 10.91 -3.10 -5.64
C ALA A 9 10.09 -4.15 -6.42
N GLU A 10 10.40 -5.43 -6.20
CA GLU A 10 9.70 -6.57 -6.77
C GLU A 10 9.60 -7.66 -5.71
N MET A 11 8.49 -8.40 -5.73
CA MET A 11 8.26 -9.52 -4.84
C MET A 11 7.49 -10.61 -5.57
N THR A 12 7.94 -11.86 -5.41
CA THR A 12 7.19 -13.04 -5.85
C THR A 12 6.46 -13.64 -4.65
N VAL A 13 5.16 -13.87 -4.81
CA VAL A 13 4.30 -14.45 -3.76
C VAL A 13 3.65 -15.71 -4.33
N GLN A 14 3.61 -16.78 -3.53
CA GLN A 14 2.88 -17.99 -3.91
C GLN A 14 1.37 -17.76 -3.76
N VAL A 15 0.59 -18.34 -4.68
CA VAL A 15 -0.87 -18.30 -4.60
C VAL A 15 -1.35 -18.82 -3.24
N GLY A 16 -2.34 -18.15 -2.66
CA GLY A 16 -2.89 -18.42 -1.33
C GLY A 16 -2.08 -17.85 -0.17
N GLN A 17 -0.86 -17.34 -0.41
CA GLN A 17 -0.06 -16.73 0.65
C GLN A 17 -0.41 -15.25 0.85
N SER A 18 -0.20 -14.76 2.08
CA SER A 18 -0.31 -13.34 2.38
C SER A 18 1.06 -12.69 2.31
N THR A 19 1.10 -11.43 1.88
CA THR A 19 2.32 -10.62 1.90
C THR A 19 2.06 -9.21 2.40
N THR A 20 3.13 -8.45 2.60
CA THR A 20 3.10 -7.03 2.94
C THR A 20 4.11 -6.27 2.10
N LEU A 21 3.63 -5.22 1.44
CA LEU A 21 4.46 -4.23 0.77
C LEU A 21 4.70 -3.07 1.74
N ASN A 22 5.96 -2.72 1.91
CA ASN A 22 6.36 -1.64 2.81
C ASN A 22 6.60 -0.37 2.00
N CYS A 23 6.19 0.76 2.56
CA CYS A 23 6.48 2.07 2.02
C CYS A 23 6.87 3.01 3.16
N ASN A 24 8.03 3.64 3.04
CA ASN A 24 8.40 4.77 3.88
C ASN A 24 8.02 6.06 3.16
N PHE A 25 7.64 7.09 3.91
CA PHE A 25 7.41 8.41 3.34
C PHE A 25 8.22 9.47 4.09
N SER A 26 8.41 10.61 3.46
CA SER A 26 8.94 11.81 4.10
C SER A 26 8.02 12.95 3.74
N THR A 27 7.58 13.71 4.74
CA THR A 27 6.71 14.87 4.53
C THR A 27 6.78 15.82 5.71
N SER A 28 6.50 17.11 5.48
CA SER A 28 6.34 18.11 6.54
C SER A 28 4.90 18.23 7.06
N TYR A 29 3.94 17.55 6.44
CA TYR A 29 2.55 17.58 6.87
C TYR A 29 2.36 16.72 8.13
N ALA A 30 1.68 17.28 9.15
CA ALA A 30 1.33 16.54 10.35
C ALA A 30 0.34 15.41 10.07
N ASN A 31 -0.53 15.60 9.06
CA ASN A 31 -1.65 14.72 8.77
C ASN A 31 -1.57 14.28 7.29
N PRO A 32 -0.64 13.39 6.93
CA PRO A 32 -0.48 12.97 5.54
C PRO A 32 -1.64 12.06 5.10
N CYS A 33 -2.15 12.31 3.90
CA CYS A 33 -3.05 11.39 3.19
C CYS A 33 -2.23 10.57 2.21
N ILE A 34 -2.26 9.24 2.35
CA ILE A 34 -1.50 8.33 1.49
C ILE A 34 -2.45 7.39 0.76
N PHE A 35 -2.17 7.17 -0.51
CA PHE A 35 -3.00 6.40 -1.43
C PHE A 35 -2.20 5.24 -2.01
N TRP A 36 -2.79 4.06 -2.02
CA TRP A 36 -2.27 2.90 -2.73
C TRP A 36 -2.93 2.81 -4.11
N TYR A 37 -2.13 2.63 -5.14
CA TYR A 37 -2.59 2.43 -6.51
C TYR A 37 -2.10 1.08 -7.05
N GLN A 38 -2.91 0.46 -7.89
CA GLN A 38 -2.53 -0.69 -8.71
C GLN A 38 -2.55 -0.30 -10.17
N GLN A 39 -1.55 -0.77 -10.92
CA GLN A 39 -1.50 -0.60 -12.36
C GLN A 39 -1.31 -1.95 -13.04
N HIS A 40 -2.21 -2.26 -13.96
CA HIS A 40 -2.05 -3.37 -14.91
C HIS A 40 -1.32 -2.88 -16.17
N GLN A 41 -0.64 -3.80 -16.88
CA GLN A 41 0.27 -3.47 -17.99
C GLN A 41 -0.27 -2.48 -19.03
N THR A 42 -1.58 -2.49 -19.30
CA THR A 42 -2.24 -1.64 -20.30
C THR A 42 -3.26 -0.67 -19.72
N GLN A 43 -3.45 -0.65 -18.40
CA GLN A 43 -4.49 0.14 -17.74
C GLN A 43 -3.89 1.35 -17.05
N SER A 44 -4.72 2.38 -16.87
CA SER A 44 -4.40 3.50 -15.99
C SER A 44 -4.33 3.02 -14.52
N PRO A 45 -3.51 3.65 -13.67
CA PRO A 45 -3.53 3.36 -12.23
C PRO A 45 -4.94 3.48 -11.64
N GLN A 46 -5.33 2.50 -10.85
CA GLN A 46 -6.60 2.47 -10.11
C GLN A 46 -6.31 2.56 -8.62
N MET A 47 -7.08 3.39 -7.90
CA MET A 47 -6.93 3.55 -6.46
C MET A 47 -7.45 2.30 -5.75
N LEU A 48 -6.61 1.72 -4.88
CA LEU A 48 -6.96 0.57 -4.05
C LEU A 48 -7.48 1.01 -2.68
N LEU A 49 -6.69 1.82 -1.98
CA LEU A 49 -6.92 2.22 -0.59
C LEU A 49 -6.42 3.64 -0.35
N GLN A 50 -7.04 4.33 0.60
CA GLN A 50 -6.57 5.59 1.17
C GLN A 50 -6.44 5.41 2.68
N VAL A 51 -5.37 5.96 3.26
CA VAL A 51 -5.18 6.07 4.70
C VAL A 51 -4.71 7.48 5.07
N ASP A 52 -5.14 7.94 6.23
CA ASP A 52 -4.70 9.16 6.87
C ASP A 52 -4.67 8.97 8.39
N GLU A 53 -4.32 10.00 9.15
CA GLU A 53 -4.21 9.92 10.61
C GLU A 53 -5.54 9.48 11.29
N TRP A 54 -6.69 9.89 10.75
CA TRP A 54 -8.00 9.55 11.32
C TRP A 54 -8.44 8.14 10.93
N THR A 55 -8.02 7.66 9.77
CA THR A 55 -8.31 6.33 9.21
C THR A 55 -7.03 5.52 9.04
N ALA A 56 -6.20 5.52 10.08
CA ALA A 56 -4.85 4.94 10.04
C ALA A 56 -4.84 3.42 9.78
N GLN A 57 -5.98 2.75 9.87
CA GLN A 57 -6.15 1.34 9.51
C GLN A 57 -7.39 1.17 8.65
N VAL A 58 -7.23 0.61 7.45
CA VAL A 58 -8.33 0.34 6.52
C VAL A 58 -8.27 -1.09 6.03
N ASN A 59 -9.42 -1.71 5.84
CA ASN A 59 -9.55 -3.05 5.27
C ASN A 59 -10.57 -3.02 4.13
N SER A 60 -10.23 -3.63 3.00
CA SER A 60 -11.10 -3.78 1.83
C SER A 60 -10.86 -5.14 1.20
N GLY A 61 -11.75 -6.09 1.47
CA GLY A 61 -11.62 -7.47 1.02
C GLY A 61 -10.30 -8.09 1.47
N ARG A 62 -9.46 -8.47 0.51
CA ARG A 62 -8.15 -9.09 0.74
C ARG A 62 -7.02 -8.09 0.98
N LEU A 63 -7.30 -6.79 0.87
CA LEU A 63 -6.34 -5.72 1.06
C LEU A 63 -6.55 -5.05 2.41
N SER A 64 -5.46 -4.72 3.09
CA SER A 64 -5.51 -3.80 4.21
C SER A 64 -4.31 -2.87 4.22
N SER A 65 -4.49 -1.68 4.79
CA SER A 65 -3.40 -0.72 4.93
C SER A 65 -3.34 -0.12 6.32
N ALA A 66 -2.11 0.16 6.74
CA ALA A 66 -1.76 0.61 8.07
C ALA A 66 -0.78 1.78 7.97
N LEU A 67 -1.18 2.96 8.46
CA LEU A 67 -0.35 4.15 8.55
C LEU A 67 0.24 4.32 9.96
N SER A 68 1.54 4.62 10.03
CA SER A 68 2.22 5.10 11.23
C SER A 68 2.96 6.40 10.90
N VAL A 69 2.42 7.52 11.37
CA VAL A 69 3.05 8.84 11.19
C VAL A 69 4.36 8.92 11.97
N GLU A 70 4.40 8.37 13.18
CA GLU A 70 5.58 8.35 14.06
C GLU A 70 6.81 7.70 13.41
N SER A 71 6.60 6.58 12.71
CA SER A 71 7.68 5.87 12.01
C SER A 71 7.81 6.30 10.54
N SER A 72 6.91 7.17 10.07
CA SER A 72 6.78 7.55 8.66
C SER A 72 6.68 6.33 7.73
N GLN A 73 5.85 5.37 8.11
CA GLN A 73 5.63 4.12 7.37
C GLN A 73 4.15 3.92 7.04
N VAL A 74 3.92 3.33 5.87
CA VAL A 74 2.61 2.80 5.48
C VAL A 74 2.80 1.41 4.89
N LEU A 75 1.95 0.48 5.32
CA LEU A 75 1.99 -0.91 4.86
C LEU A 75 0.77 -1.21 4.01
N LEU A 76 0.94 -2.00 2.95
CA LEU A 76 -0.16 -2.64 2.22
C LEU A 76 -0.05 -4.14 2.41
N ARG A 77 -0.99 -4.73 3.13
CA ARG A 77 -1.12 -6.17 3.27
C ARG A 77 -2.06 -6.69 2.19
N VAL A 78 -1.59 -7.72 1.49
CA VAL A 78 -2.38 -8.50 0.53
C VAL A 78 -2.55 -9.89 1.12
N GLN A 79 -3.78 -10.35 1.27
CA GLN A 79 -4.09 -11.68 1.78
C GLN A 79 -4.44 -12.63 0.64
N ASP A 80 -4.20 -13.92 0.86
CA ASP A 80 -4.66 -15.00 -0.02
C ASP A 80 -4.32 -14.78 -1.50
N ALA A 81 -3.06 -14.44 -1.83
CA ALA A 81 -2.62 -13.98 -3.15
C ALA A 81 -3.21 -14.80 -4.30
N GLU A 82 -3.70 -14.14 -5.34
CA GLU A 82 -4.32 -14.81 -6.50
C GLU A 82 -3.57 -14.41 -7.76
N VAL A 83 -3.62 -15.29 -8.77
CA VAL A 83 -3.15 -14.95 -10.11
C VAL A 83 -4.14 -13.95 -10.69
N GLN A 84 -3.63 -12.78 -11.06
CA GLN A 84 -4.45 -11.81 -11.77
C GLN A 84 -4.48 -12.20 -13.25
N GLU A 85 -5.67 -12.52 -13.76
CA GLU A 85 -5.87 -12.69 -15.20
C GLU A 85 -5.80 -11.30 -15.87
N THR A 86 -4.91 -11.17 -16.86
CA THR A 86 -4.65 -9.93 -17.62
C THR A 86 -5.67 -9.67 -18.71
#